data_AF-A0A2P6VV64-F1
#
_entry.id   AF-A0A2P6VV64-F1
#
_cell.length_a   1.000
_cell.length_b   1.000
_cell.length_c   1.000
_cell.angle_alpha   90.00
_cell.angle_beta   90.00
_cell.angle_gamma   90.00
#
_symmetry.space_group_name_H-M   'P 1'
#
loop_
_entity.id
_entity.type
_entity.pdbx_description
1 polymer ?
#
loop_
_entity_poly.entity_id
_entity_poly.type
_entity_poly.pdbx_seq_one_letter_code
_entity_poly.pdbx_strand_id
1 'polypeptide(L)'
;MAEAVARQQSGDLGIPSDEPPTTGSASSLFAALESLTHRHATILDLGDRLAAQIVEQRSPGLADALADLVTTFLRLEAVSDTSVAKKLTDDQASPARLSPAAGTGAVPGFDGGLDPFPHVEGGELADVFAARSAFLNAVENLAMVAESSTSAARPAVDACPAVALDTSDESRTFANDCALIVSFGGDDEYENNAGGTGATFPAAAVVDLGGDDTYGQPSDPRCCGVNGGGFEGTGVLVDATGNDTYHANARGVNGGADNGIGLLVDAGEGTDRYLAGHEAEERCEAEFCVARAGSAGVNGGAHVGVGSLIDGGGEDAFLAGVNASVTCEGSKCSAVAGGLGVNGGGYSGSGSLVSSDGDDVYQAGTNATTECLGDASHLSRCLSIAGGHGANGGGHLGVGRLVDAGGDDVYEAGVDVHALCQARCETYPGVWGTNGGATAGWGSSLVDLGGVDAYRAAVGEDLACDDPCMHGDWNGENGLLVDGDGTGDRYEDPDLACTDCSRTPRGVWGAMLDRDLSVATESG
;
A
#
# COMPACT_ATOMS: atom_id res chain seq x y z
N MET A 1 14.14 -6.21 11.41
CA MET A 1 13.37 -4.97 11.71
C MET A 1 11.87 -5.18 11.72
N ALA A 2 11.31 -6.18 11.01
CA ALA A 2 9.89 -6.59 11.11
C ALA A 2 9.36 -6.75 12.56
N GLU A 3 10.13 -7.36 13.47
CA GLU A 3 9.77 -7.48 14.89
C GLU A 3 9.74 -6.13 15.64
N ALA A 4 10.45 -5.11 15.15
CA ALA A 4 10.42 -3.75 15.72
C ALA A 4 9.23 -2.94 15.19
N VAL A 5 8.87 -3.13 13.91
CA VAL A 5 7.67 -2.53 13.28
C VAL A 5 6.39 -3.14 13.88
N ALA A 6 6.35 -4.46 14.07
CA ALA A 6 5.26 -5.15 14.75
C ALA A 6 5.03 -4.65 16.18
N ARG A 7 6.13 -4.36 16.92
CA ARG A 7 6.08 -3.75 18.26
C ARG A 7 5.64 -2.28 18.25
N GLN A 8 6.00 -1.54 17.20
CA GLN A 8 5.61 -0.13 17.06
C GLN A 8 4.12 0.02 16.74
N GLN A 9 3.55 -0.91 15.98
CA GLN A 9 2.12 -0.95 15.63
C GLN A 9 1.23 -1.50 16.76
N SER A 10 1.77 -2.30 17.68
CA SER A 10 1.02 -2.86 18.82
C SER A 10 0.86 -1.89 20.01
N GLY A 11 1.43 -0.67 19.95
CA GLY A 11 1.32 0.31 21.03
C GLY A 11 1.82 -0.22 22.39
N ASP A 12 3.04 -0.75 22.44
CA ASP A 12 3.62 -1.30 23.67
C ASP A 12 3.84 -0.20 24.75
N LEU A 13 2.78 0.04 25.53
CA LEU A 13 2.78 0.83 26.77
C LEU A 13 3.16 -0.01 28.00
N GLY A 14 3.91 -1.11 27.83
CA GLY A 14 4.44 -1.88 28.96
C GLY A 14 3.36 -2.63 29.75
N ILE A 15 2.48 -3.34 29.05
CA ILE A 15 1.61 -4.34 29.68
C ILE A 15 2.40 -5.66 29.74
N PRO A 16 2.43 -6.38 30.87
CA PRO A 16 3.16 -7.63 30.99
C PRO A 16 2.68 -8.62 29.92
N SER A 17 3.64 -9.21 29.20
CA SER A 17 3.40 -10.34 28.30
C SER A 17 2.91 -11.53 29.12
N ASP A 18 1.59 -11.69 29.23
CA ASP A 18 1.04 -13.01 29.54
C ASP A 18 1.37 -13.92 28.36
N GLU A 19 1.89 -15.12 28.66
CA GLU A 19 2.21 -16.16 27.69
C GLU A 19 1.10 -16.29 26.62
N PRO A 20 1.47 -16.53 25.35
CA PRO A 20 0.47 -16.72 24.31
C PRO A 20 -0.47 -17.85 24.74
N PRO A 21 -1.80 -17.68 24.59
CA PRO A 21 -2.73 -18.75 24.87
C PRO A 21 -2.31 -19.93 24.00
N THR A 22 -2.01 -21.06 24.62
CA THR A 22 -1.71 -22.31 23.94
C THR A 22 -2.83 -22.57 22.94
N THR A 23 -2.50 -22.41 21.65
CA THR A 23 -3.39 -22.74 20.56
C THR A 23 -3.70 -24.23 20.70
N GLY A 24 -4.98 -24.59 20.74
CA GLY A 24 -5.34 -25.98 20.50
C GLY A 24 -4.90 -26.29 19.08
N SER A 25 -3.78 -27.00 18.91
CA SER A 25 -3.32 -27.35 17.57
C SER A 25 -4.46 -28.11 16.87
N ALA A 26 -4.69 -27.83 15.59
CA ALA A 26 -5.51 -28.71 14.78
C ALA A 26 -4.98 -30.15 14.92
N SER A 27 -5.87 -31.13 14.97
CA SER A 27 -5.46 -32.52 15.15
C SER A 27 -4.74 -33.11 13.92
N SER A 28 -4.84 -32.45 12.76
CA SER A 28 -4.14 -32.78 11.50
C SER A 28 -4.34 -31.66 10.45
N LEU A 29 -3.56 -31.67 9.36
CA LEU A 29 -3.72 -30.77 8.21
C LEU A 29 -5.11 -30.90 7.57
N PHE A 30 -5.56 -32.14 7.37
CA PHE A 30 -6.89 -32.41 6.81
C PHE A 30 -8.01 -31.74 7.62
N ALA A 31 -7.94 -31.81 8.96
CA ALA A 31 -8.96 -31.21 9.83
C ALA A 31 -8.95 -29.67 9.76
N ALA A 32 -7.77 -29.06 9.62
CA ALA A 32 -7.64 -27.61 9.45
C ALA A 32 -8.25 -27.17 8.11
N LEU A 33 -7.93 -27.87 7.01
CA LEU A 33 -8.49 -27.59 5.67
C LEU A 33 -10.01 -27.82 5.61
N GLU A 34 -10.52 -28.86 6.28
CA GLU A 34 -11.97 -29.09 6.37
C GLU A 34 -12.66 -27.94 7.12
N SER A 35 -12.03 -27.40 8.18
CA SER A 35 -12.56 -26.26 8.93
C SER A 35 -12.62 -24.99 8.08
N LEU A 36 -11.55 -24.71 7.32
CA LEU A 36 -11.48 -23.55 6.42
C LEU A 36 -12.47 -23.67 5.25
N THR A 37 -12.50 -24.82 4.57
CA THR A 37 -13.47 -25.06 3.49
C THR A 37 -14.92 -25.00 3.97
N HIS A 38 -15.22 -25.51 5.17
CA HIS A 38 -16.54 -25.39 5.76
C HIS A 38 -16.96 -23.92 5.98
N ARG A 39 -16.05 -23.08 6.46
CA ARG A 39 -16.30 -21.65 6.68
C ARG A 39 -16.65 -20.93 5.38
N HIS A 40 -15.99 -21.28 4.28
CA HIS A 40 -16.21 -20.72 2.94
C HIS A 40 -17.20 -21.52 2.09
N ALA A 41 -18.06 -22.34 2.72
CA ALA A 41 -19.10 -23.14 2.06
C ALA A 41 -18.60 -23.99 0.87
N THR A 42 -17.35 -24.43 0.94
CA THR A 42 -16.66 -25.22 -0.08
C THR A 42 -16.35 -26.62 0.45
N ILE A 43 -16.04 -27.57 -0.43
CA ILE A 43 -15.76 -28.96 -0.07
C ILE A 43 -14.47 -29.39 -0.76
N LEU A 44 -13.54 -29.97 0.00
CA LEU A 44 -12.37 -30.66 -0.55
C LEU A 44 -12.81 -31.85 -1.41
N ASP A 45 -12.36 -31.89 -2.66
CA ASP A 45 -12.64 -33.01 -3.56
C ASP A 45 -11.82 -34.25 -3.20
N LEU A 46 -11.91 -35.33 -3.99
CA LEU A 46 -11.14 -36.55 -3.72
C LEU A 46 -9.63 -36.35 -3.91
N GLY A 47 -9.24 -35.54 -4.89
CA GLY A 47 -7.85 -35.18 -5.16
C GLY A 47 -7.25 -34.37 -4.02
N ASP A 48 -7.96 -33.33 -3.56
CA ASP A 48 -7.54 -32.48 -2.44
C ASP A 48 -7.36 -33.29 -1.14
N ARG A 49 -8.33 -34.18 -0.85
CA ARG A 49 -8.26 -35.08 0.32
C ARG A 49 -7.05 -35.98 0.26
N LEU A 50 -6.75 -36.51 -0.93
CA LEU A 50 -5.59 -37.38 -1.14
C LEU A 50 -4.29 -36.58 -1.03
N ALA A 51 -4.25 -35.36 -1.55
CA ALA A 51 -3.12 -34.43 -1.45
C ALA A 51 -2.76 -34.18 0.02
N ALA A 52 -3.73 -33.74 0.83
CA ALA A 52 -3.53 -33.50 2.26
C ALA A 52 -3.03 -34.76 3.00
N GLN A 53 -3.61 -35.94 2.71
CA GLN A 53 -3.15 -37.21 3.30
C GLN A 53 -1.73 -37.59 2.89
N ILE A 54 -1.33 -37.31 1.65
CA ILE A 54 0.03 -37.56 1.18
C ILE A 54 1.02 -36.68 1.95
N VAL A 55 0.70 -35.39 2.16
CA VAL A 55 1.55 -34.48 2.95
C VAL A 55 1.66 -34.98 4.40
N GLU A 56 0.55 -35.32 5.05
CA GLU A 56 0.54 -35.87 6.42
C GLU A 56 1.38 -37.16 6.56
N GLN A 57 1.36 -38.03 5.55
CA GLN A 57 2.08 -39.31 5.60
C GLN A 57 3.57 -39.18 5.27
N ARG A 58 3.92 -38.29 4.33
CA ARG A 58 5.29 -38.18 3.81
C ARG A 58 6.11 -37.13 4.53
N SER A 59 5.47 -36.07 5.00
CA SER A 59 6.12 -34.93 5.63
C SER A 59 5.32 -34.46 6.85
N PRO A 60 5.29 -35.23 7.97
CA PRO A 60 4.48 -34.89 9.14
C PRO A 60 4.77 -33.50 9.72
N GLY A 61 6.05 -33.09 9.78
CA GLY A 61 6.42 -31.76 10.27
C GLY A 61 5.90 -30.63 9.38
N LEU A 62 5.90 -30.84 8.05
CA LEU A 62 5.32 -29.89 7.10
C LEU A 62 3.79 -29.84 7.23
N ALA A 63 3.16 -30.99 7.43
CA ALA A 63 1.73 -31.07 7.66
C ALA A 63 1.32 -30.33 8.94
N ASP A 64 2.11 -30.47 10.02
CA ASP A 64 1.88 -29.76 11.28
C ASP A 64 2.04 -28.24 11.09
N ALA A 65 3.06 -27.78 10.37
CA ALA A 65 3.28 -26.35 10.08
C ALA A 65 2.14 -25.75 9.23
N LEU A 66 1.72 -26.45 8.17
CA LEU A 66 0.57 -26.04 7.34
C LEU A 66 -0.73 -26.04 8.14
N ALA A 67 -0.94 -27.02 9.03
CA ALA A 67 -2.12 -27.08 9.88
C ALA A 67 -2.17 -25.90 10.86
N ASP A 68 -1.03 -25.51 11.42
CA ASP A 68 -0.91 -24.35 12.31
C ASP A 68 -1.17 -23.04 11.55
N LEU A 69 -0.60 -22.89 10.35
CA LEU A 69 -0.85 -21.73 9.46
C LEU A 69 -2.35 -21.58 9.14
N VAL A 70 -3.02 -22.65 8.72
CA VAL A 70 -4.47 -22.63 8.43
C VAL A 70 -5.27 -22.29 9.70
N THR A 71 -4.85 -22.78 10.87
CA THR A 71 -5.52 -22.53 12.14
C THR A 71 -5.37 -21.08 12.60
N THR A 72 -4.18 -20.49 12.44
CA THR A 72 -3.94 -19.08 12.77
C THR A 72 -4.63 -18.16 11.78
N PHE A 73 -4.70 -18.51 10.49
CA PHE A 73 -5.51 -17.82 9.49
C PHE A 73 -7.00 -17.83 9.85
N LEU A 74 -7.56 -18.97 10.21
CA LEU A 74 -8.96 -19.08 10.66
C LEU A 74 -9.25 -18.16 11.86
N ARG A 75 -8.27 -17.97 12.75
CA ARG A 75 -8.40 -17.03 13.87
C ARG A 75 -8.37 -15.58 13.40
N LEU A 76 -7.44 -15.23 12.51
CA LEU A 76 -7.37 -13.90 11.89
C LEU A 76 -8.69 -13.55 11.21
N GLU A 77 -9.20 -14.46 10.38
CA GLU A 77 -10.47 -14.28 9.69
C GLU A 77 -11.66 -14.10 10.64
N ALA A 78 -11.72 -14.88 11.72
CA ALA A 78 -12.79 -14.79 12.70
C ALA A 78 -12.82 -13.45 13.44
N VAL A 79 -11.65 -12.89 13.81
CA VAL A 79 -11.59 -11.59 14.49
C VAL A 79 -11.83 -10.43 13.51
N SER A 80 -11.35 -10.52 12.27
CA SER A 80 -11.59 -9.50 11.25
C SER A 80 -13.07 -9.38 10.85
N ASP A 81 -13.79 -10.50 10.80
CA ASP A 81 -15.24 -10.54 10.53
C ASP A 81 -16.04 -9.76 11.58
N THR A 82 -15.64 -9.89 12.86
CA THR A 82 -16.31 -9.19 13.96
C THR A 82 -15.90 -7.73 14.11
N SER A 83 -14.65 -7.40 13.77
CA SER A 83 -14.05 -6.10 14.09
C SER A 83 -14.05 -5.10 12.92
N VAL A 84 -14.00 -5.59 11.67
CA VAL A 84 -13.83 -4.75 10.47
C VAL A 84 -15.06 -4.85 9.55
N ALA A 85 -15.39 -6.04 9.07
CA ALA A 85 -16.41 -6.22 8.02
C ALA A 85 -17.85 -5.88 8.48
N LYS A 86 -18.24 -6.30 9.69
CA LYS A 86 -19.63 -6.14 10.16
C LYS A 86 -20.01 -4.71 10.53
N LYS A 87 -19.07 -3.90 11.02
CA LYS A 87 -19.33 -2.50 11.40
C LYS A 87 -19.58 -1.59 10.20
N LEU A 88 -19.04 -1.95 9.04
CA LEU A 88 -19.34 -1.26 7.79
C LEU A 88 -20.78 -1.54 7.33
N THR A 89 -21.31 -2.75 7.55
CA THR A 89 -22.70 -3.08 7.16
C THR A 89 -23.78 -2.45 8.05
N ASP A 90 -23.49 -2.20 9.33
CA ASP A 90 -24.47 -1.65 10.28
C ASP A 90 -24.66 -0.12 10.14
N ASP A 91 -23.71 0.60 9.52
CA ASP A 91 -23.75 2.07 9.33
C ASP A 91 -23.92 2.52 7.85
N GLN A 92 -23.95 1.62 6.86
CA GLN A 92 -23.81 1.96 5.42
C GLN A 92 -24.99 1.54 4.51
N ALA A 93 -26.21 1.93 4.83
CA ALA A 93 -27.28 1.98 3.81
C ALA A 93 -27.13 3.23 2.91
N SER A 94 -26.10 3.31 2.05
CA SER A 94 -26.08 4.29 0.96
C SER A 94 -25.25 3.83 -0.27
N PRO A 95 -25.86 3.64 -1.44
CA PRO A 95 -25.23 3.09 -2.65
C PRO A 95 -24.29 4.06 -3.39
N ALA A 96 -23.75 5.09 -2.73
CA ALA A 96 -22.95 6.13 -3.38
C ALA A 96 -21.43 5.87 -3.40
N ARG A 97 -20.94 4.86 -2.66
CA ARG A 97 -19.49 4.61 -2.49
C ARG A 97 -18.87 3.63 -3.51
N LEU A 98 -19.70 2.93 -4.28
CA LEU A 98 -19.28 1.91 -5.26
C LEU A 98 -19.20 2.43 -6.70
N SER A 99 -19.10 3.74 -6.92
CA SER A 99 -18.81 4.19 -8.29
C SER A 99 -17.34 3.92 -8.60
N PRO A 100 -17.00 3.23 -9.72
CA PRO A 100 -15.70 3.46 -10.33
C PRO A 100 -15.60 4.97 -10.56
N ALA A 101 -14.40 5.54 -10.54
CA ALA A 101 -14.19 6.99 -10.67
C ALA A 101 -14.61 7.55 -12.05
N ALA A 102 -15.88 7.42 -12.42
CA ALA A 102 -16.51 7.90 -13.63
C ALA A 102 -17.73 8.72 -13.21
N GLY A 103 -17.53 10.05 -13.22
CA GLY A 103 -18.63 11.00 -13.28
C GLY A 103 -19.13 11.52 -11.94
N THR A 104 -18.45 12.52 -11.39
CA THR A 104 -19.09 13.81 -11.07
C THR A 104 -18.01 14.89 -11.15
N GLY A 105 -18.25 15.95 -11.91
CA GLY A 105 -17.26 17.00 -12.21
C GLY A 105 -16.98 17.98 -11.08
N ALA A 106 -16.59 17.45 -9.91
CA ALA A 106 -15.97 18.21 -8.84
C ALA A 106 -14.46 17.98 -8.87
N VAL A 107 -13.72 19.08 -8.97
CA VAL A 107 -12.29 19.14 -8.64
C VAL A 107 -12.15 18.68 -7.18
N PRO A 108 -11.21 17.79 -6.82
CA PRO A 108 -11.00 17.43 -5.43
C PRO A 108 -10.65 18.68 -4.62
N GLY A 109 -11.60 19.04 -3.76
CA GLY A 109 -11.63 20.27 -3.01
C GLY A 109 -13.09 20.66 -2.83
N PHE A 110 -13.65 20.30 -1.66
CA PHE A 110 -14.88 20.87 -1.11
C PHE A 110 -16.22 20.46 -1.77
N ASP A 111 -16.81 19.32 -1.37
CA ASP A 111 -18.23 19.27 -0.92
C ASP A 111 -18.70 17.92 -0.32
N GLY A 112 -17.78 17.03 0.08
CA GLY A 112 -18.15 15.90 0.93
C GLY A 112 -18.06 16.33 2.38
N GLY A 113 -19.19 16.55 3.06
CA GLY A 113 -19.19 16.60 4.52
C GLY A 113 -18.41 15.39 5.05
N LEU A 114 -17.48 15.63 5.97
CA LEU A 114 -16.92 14.57 6.80
C LEU A 114 -18.09 13.97 7.58
N ASP A 115 -18.76 12.96 7.02
CA ASP A 115 -19.67 12.15 7.80
C ASP A 115 -18.87 11.62 8.99
N PRO A 116 -19.38 11.73 10.23
CA PRO A 116 -18.67 11.24 11.40
C PRO A 116 -18.36 9.76 11.20
N PHE A 117 -17.06 9.46 11.10
CA PHE A 117 -16.58 8.11 10.81
C PHE A 117 -16.96 7.14 11.93
N PRO A 118 -17.30 5.89 11.60
CA PRO A 118 -17.48 4.86 12.61
C PRO A 118 -16.15 4.66 13.35
N HIS A 119 -16.15 4.97 14.65
CA HIS A 119 -15.02 4.69 15.53
C HIS A 119 -14.91 3.17 15.74
N VAL A 120 -13.86 2.55 15.20
CA VAL A 120 -13.43 1.22 15.66
C VAL A 120 -12.82 1.40 17.05
N GLU A 121 -13.28 0.65 18.05
CA GLU A 121 -12.78 0.80 19.42
C GLU A 121 -11.37 0.19 19.51
N GLY A 122 -10.43 0.87 20.17
CA GLY A 122 -9.01 0.46 20.20
C GLY A 122 -8.74 -0.94 20.76
N GLY A 123 -9.67 -1.54 21.52
CA GLY A 123 -9.55 -2.92 22.00
C GLY A 123 -9.75 -3.99 20.91
N GLU A 124 -10.54 -3.70 19.88
CA GLU A 124 -10.86 -4.66 18.82
C GLU A 124 -9.74 -4.77 17.77
N LEU A 125 -9.00 -3.68 17.54
CA LEU A 125 -7.80 -3.68 16.69
C LEU A 125 -6.67 -4.51 17.31
N ALA A 126 -6.56 -4.52 18.64
CA ALA A 126 -5.54 -5.31 19.34
C ALA A 126 -5.71 -6.81 19.09
N ASP A 127 -6.95 -7.31 19.04
CA ASP A 127 -7.23 -8.72 18.74
C ASP A 127 -6.87 -9.08 17.29
N VAL A 128 -7.15 -8.19 16.33
CA VAL A 128 -6.75 -8.39 14.92
C VAL A 128 -5.22 -8.43 14.80
N PHE A 129 -4.52 -7.49 15.44
CA PHE A 129 -3.05 -7.48 15.42
C PHE A 129 -2.44 -8.69 16.13
N ALA A 130 -3.01 -9.14 17.25
CA ALA A 130 -2.55 -10.35 17.92
C ALA A 130 -2.75 -11.60 17.05
N ALA A 131 -3.88 -11.71 16.34
CA ALA A 131 -4.12 -12.81 15.40
C ALA A 131 -3.18 -12.75 14.19
N ARG A 132 -2.93 -11.56 13.64
CA ARG A 132 -1.97 -11.32 12.55
C ARG A 132 -0.57 -11.72 12.97
N SER A 133 -0.10 -11.32 14.16
CA SER A 133 1.22 -11.72 14.67
C SER A 133 1.33 -13.24 14.85
N ALA A 134 0.27 -13.90 15.32
CA ALA A 134 0.26 -15.37 15.41
C ALA A 134 0.33 -16.03 14.01
N PHE A 135 -0.33 -15.46 13.01
CA PHE A 135 -0.25 -15.92 11.62
C PHE A 135 1.17 -15.75 11.07
N LEU A 136 1.80 -14.59 11.23
CA LEU A 136 3.19 -14.36 10.78
C LEU A 136 4.19 -15.31 11.45
N ASN A 137 4.05 -15.58 12.75
CA ASN A 137 4.88 -16.59 13.42
C ASN A 137 4.69 -18.00 12.82
N ALA A 138 3.49 -18.34 12.35
CA ALA A 138 3.23 -19.61 11.67
C ALA A 138 3.83 -19.63 10.27
N VAL A 139 3.86 -18.49 9.55
CA VAL A 139 4.57 -18.33 8.27
C VAL A 139 6.07 -18.56 8.45
N GLU A 140 6.71 -17.90 9.41
CA GLU A 140 8.14 -18.09 9.71
C GLU A 140 8.47 -19.56 10.01
N ASN A 141 7.63 -20.23 10.81
CA ASN A 141 7.79 -21.65 11.09
C ASN A 141 7.60 -22.52 9.84
N LEU A 142 6.64 -22.19 8.98
CA LEU A 142 6.43 -22.90 7.72
C LEU A 142 7.65 -22.78 6.81
N ALA A 143 8.19 -21.57 6.62
CA ALA A 143 9.37 -21.32 5.80
C ALA A 143 10.57 -22.18 6.26
N MET A 144 10.89 -22.15 7.57
CA MET A 144 11.96 -22.99 8.15
C MET A 144 11.75 -24.50 7.90
N VAL A 145 10.51 -24.99 8.03
CA VAL A 145 10.20 -26.40 7.81
C VAL A 145 10.23 -26.76 6.31
N ALA A 146 9.78 -25.86 5.44
CA ALA A 146 9.74 -26.01 4.00
C ALA A 146 11.15 -26.18 3.41
N GLU A 147 12.10 -25.34 3.81
CA GLU A 147 13.53 -25.42 3.42
C GLU A 147 14.15 -26.78 3.80
N SER A 148 13.80 -27.30 4.97
CA SER A 148 14.33 -28.57 5.47
C SER A 148 13.69 -29.81 4.84
N SER A 149 12.59 -29.63 4.09
CA SER A 149 11.75 -30.70 3.54
C SER A 149 12.11 -31.00 2.08
N THR A 150 12.60 -32.21 1.79
CA THR A 150 13.03 -32.60 0.44
C THR A 150 11.91 -32.54 -0.62
N SER A 151 12.24 -31.98 -1.80
CA SER A 151 11.42 -31.87 -3.03
C SER A 151 11.05 -33.24 -3.63
N ALA A 152 10.05 -33.91 -3.05
CA ALA A 152 9.40 -35.05 -3.68
C ALA A 152 7.96 -34.67 -4.00
N ALA A 153 7.65 -34.53 -5.30
CA ALA A 153 6.32 -34.33 -5.89
C ALA A 153 5.24 -33.99 -4.87
N ARG A 154 5.17 -32.69 -4.54
CA ARG A 154 4.29 -32.22 -3.49
C ARG A 154 2.93 -31.89 -4.12
N PRO A 155 1.83 -32.49 -3.62
CA PRO A 155 0.53 -32.38 -4.26
C PRO A 155 -0.11 -31.04 -3.95
N ALA A 156 -0.77 -30.44 -4.95
CA ALA A 156 -1.53 -29.21 -4.75
C ALA A 156 -2.95 -29.50 -4.21
N VAL A 157 -3.46 -28.58 -3.39
CA VAL A 157 -4.87 -28.49 -3.00
C VAL A 157 -5.44 -27.25 -3.67
N ASP A 158 -6.57 -27.37 -4.37
CA ASP A 158 -7.22 -26.24 -5.03
C ASP A 158 -8.72 -26.25 -4.72
N ALA A 159 -9.06 -25.62 -3.61
CA ALA A 159 -10.41 -25.50 -3.08
C ALA A 159 -10.80 -24.04 -2.87
N CYS A 160 -10.37 -23.15 -3.77
CA CYS A 160 -10.84 -21.77 -3.76
C CYS A 160 -12.38 -21.72 -3.91
N PRO A 161 -13.08 -20.80 -3.21
CA PRO A 161 -12.54 -19.61 -2.55
C PRO A 161 -11.92 -19.83 -1.16
N ALA A 162 -11.87 -21.06 -0.63
CA ALA A 162 -11.36 -21.30 0.71
C ALA A 162 -9.82 -21.31 0.78
N VAL A 163 -9.19 -22.17 -0.02
CA VAL A 163 -7.74 -22.40 0.08
C VAL A 163 -7.15 -22.93 -1.21
N ALA A 164 -5.97 -22.43 -1.58
CA ALA A 164 -5.06 -23.05 -2.52
C ALA A 164 -3.73 -23.33 -1.81
N LEU A 165 -3.25 -24.56 -1.88
CA LEU A 165 -1.90 -24.93 -1.44
C LEU A 165 -1.17 -25.44 -2.67
N ASP A 166 -0.26 -24.65 -3.22
CA ASP A 166 0.79 -25.16 -4.07
C ASP A 166 2.01 -25.43 -3.21
N THR A 167 2.59 -26.60 -3.37
CA THR A 167 3.77 -27.00 -2.59
C THR A 167 4.93 -27.33 -3.52
N SER A 168 4.74 -27.23 -4.83
CA SER A 168 5.75 -27.50 -5.84
C SER A 168 6.69 -26.31 -6.05
N ASP A 169 7.66 -26.50 -6.95
CA ASP A 169 8.57 -25.44 -7.42
C ASP A 169 8.19 -25.06 -8.88
N GLU A 170 6.96 -25.34 -9.32
CA GLU A 170 6.47 -25.10 -10.68
C GLU A 170 5.60 -23.85 -10.73
N SER A 171 5.90 -22.93 -11.66
CA SER A 171 5.09 -21.74 -11.94
C SER A 171 3.60 -22.05 -12.19
N ARG A 172 2.74 -21.21 -11.63
CA ARG A 172 1.29 -21.34 -11.65
C ARG A 172 0.60 -19.98 -11.71
N THR A 173 -0.50 -19.94 -12.47
CA THR A 173 -1.42 -18.80 -12.45
C THR A 173 -2.56 -19.02 -11.44
N PHE A 174 -2.72 -18.10 -10.49
CA PHE A 174 -3.83 -18.05 -9.53
C PHE A 174 -4.90 -17.04 -9.96
N ALA A 175 -5.87 -17.51 -10.75
CA ALA A 175 -6.91 -16.63 -11.32
C ALA A 175 -8.16 -16.41 -10.46
N ASN A 176 -8.46 -17.35 -9.54
CA ASN A 176 -9.66 -17.26 -8.71
C ASN A 176 -9.33 -16.67 -7.34
N ASP A 177 -10.19 -15.77 -6.84
CA ASP A 177 -10.02 -15.22 -5.50
C ASP A 177 -10.10 -16.33 -4.44
N CYS A 178 -9.21 -16.23 -3.46
CA CYS A 178 -9.04 -17.24 -2.43
C CYS A 178 -8.77 -16.59 -1.08
N ALA A 179 -9.33 -17.16 -0.01
CA ALA A 179 -9.11 -16.67 1.33
C ALA A 179 -7.67 -16.95 1.81
N LEU A 180 -7.11 -18.11 1.50
CA LEU A 180 -5.72 -18.44 1.80
C LEU A 180 -5.04 -19.08 0.59
N ILE A 181 -3.89 -18.54 0.20
CA ILE A 181 -3.00 -19.16 -0.78
C ILE A 181 -1.65 -19.38 -0.12
N VAL A 182 -1.09 -20.55 -0.34
CA VAL A 182 0.29 -20.86 0.03
C VAL A 182 0.97 -21.41 -1.21
N SER A 183 2.03 -20.75 -1.66
CA SER A 183 2.94 -21.26 -2.70
C SER A 183 4.33 -21.49 -2.08
N PHE A 184 5.13 -22.35 -2.71
CA PHE A 184 6.43 -22.75 -2.16
C PHE A 184 7.60 -22.39 -3.08
N GLY A 185 7.33 -21.98 -4.31
CA GLY A 185 8.33 -21.94 -5.36
C GLY A 185 7.72 -21.75 -6.74
N GLY A 186 8.53 -21.22 -7.66
CA GLY A 186 8.18 -21.05 -9.06
C GLY A 186 7.81 -19.61 -9.36
N ASP A 187 7.97 -19.18 -10.61
CA ASP A 187 7.63 -17.81 -11.04
C ASP A 187 6.11 -17.76 -11.31
N ASP A 188 5.33 -17.42 -10.29
CA ASP A 188 3.87 -17.47 -10.24
C ASP A 188 3.20 -16.17 -10.73
N GLU A 189 1.96 -16.30 -11.21
CA GLU A 189 1.12 -15.18 -11.65
C GLU A 189 -0.17 -15.10 -10.80
N TYR A 190 -0.28 -14.08 -9.95
CA TYR A 190 -1.45 -13.88 -9.09
C TYR A 190 -2.44 -12.89 -9.71
N GLU A 191 -3.29 -13.37 -10.61
CA GLU A 191 -4.35 -12.55 -11.25
C GLU A 191 -5.58 -12.30 -10.34
N ASN A 192 -5.54 -12.84 -9.13
CA ASN A 192 -6.63 -12.81 -8.16
C ASN A 192 -6.51 -11.64 -7.16
N ASN A 193 -7.09 -11.79 -5.96
CA ASN A 193 -6.98 -10.82 -4.88
C ASN A 193 -5.59 -10.78 -4.23
N ALA A 194 -4.75 -11.80 -4.43
CA ALA A 194 -3.40 -11.90 -3.89
C ALA A 194 -3.33 -11.54 -2.39
N GLY A 195 -4.17 -12.19 -1.58
CA GLY A 195 -4.20 -11.96 -0.13
C GLY A 195 -4.83 -10.62 0.29
N GLY A 196 -5.32 -9.82 -0.66
CA GLY A 196 -6.11 -8.64 -0.37
C GLY A 196 -7.58 -8.95 -0.15
N THR A 197 -8.29 -8.02 0.51
CA THR A 197 -9.71 -8.16 0.86
C THR A 197 -10.59 -7.21 0.08
N GLY A 198 -11.88 -7.56 -0.05
CA GLY A 198 -12.94 -6.67 -0.49
C GLY A 198 -14.23 -7.03 0.22
N ALA A 199 -15.39 -6.69 -0.34
CA ALA A 199 -16.68 -7.06 0.25
C ALA A 199 -16.93 -8.59 0.38
N THR A 200 -16.07 -9.41 -0.22
CA THR A 200 -16.20 -10.88 -0.32
C THR A 200 -15.58 -11.65 0.84
N PHE A 201 -14.49 -11.16 1.44
CA PHE A 201 -13.78 -11.86 2.52
C PHE A 201 -13.48 -10.91 3.68
N PRO A 202 -13.76 -11.31 4.94
CA PRO A 202 -13.37 -10.51 6.09
C PRO A 202 -11.85 -10.50 6.30
N ALA A 203 -11.15 -11.57 5.92
CA ALA A 203 -9.71 -11.61 5.80
C ALA A 203 -9.28 -12.48 4.61
N ALA A 204 -8.13 -12.16 4.01
CA ALA A 204 -7.46 -12.97 3.00
C ALA A 204 -5.95 -12.95 3.21
N ALA A 205 -5.25 -13.99 2.76
CA ALA A 205 -3.81 -14.09 2.86
C ALA A 205 -3.17 -14.82 1.67
N VAL A 206 -1.99 -14.35 1.24
CA VAL A 206 -1.03 -15.10 0.44
C VAL A 206 0.24 -15.29 1.26
N VAL A 207 0.83 -16.48 1.16
CA VAL A 207 2.16 -16.81 1.64
C VAL A 207 2.90 -17.45 0.47
N ASP A 208 3.77 -16.69 -0.18
CA ASP A 208 4.73 -17.23 -1.13
C ASP A 208 6.08 -17.41 -0.45
N LEU A 209 6.77 -18.50 -0.78
CA LEU A 209 8.09 -18.83 -0.22
C LEU A 209 9.21 -18.69 -1.25
N GLY A 210 8.90 -18.32 -2.49
CA GLY A 210 9.86 -17.75 -3.41
C GLY A 210 9.54 -17.98 -4.88
N GLY A 211 10.21 -17.22 -5.74
CA GLY A 211 9.94 -17.17 -7.17
C GLY A 211 10.40 -15.81 -7.69
N ASP A 212 10.33 -15.57 -8.99
CA ASP A 212 10.23 -14.20 -9.50
C ASP A 212 8.76 -14.00 -9.94
N ASP A 213 7.93 -13.44 -9.06
CA ASP A 213 6.47 -13.48 -9.13
C ASP A 213 5.85 -12.19 -9.69
N THR A 214 4.65 -12.34 -10.26
CA THR A 214 3.83 -11.21 -10.69
C THR A 214 2.50 -11.20 -9.95
N TYR A 215 2.32 -10.18 -9.11
CA TYR A 215 1.12 -9.96 -8.33
C TYR A 215 0.19 -8.94 -9.00
N GLY A 216 -0.99 -9.39 -9.41
CA GLY A 216 -1.96 -8.59 -10.16
C GLY A 216 -1.69 -8.57 -11.67
N GLN A 217 -2.73 -8.27 -12.46
CA GLN A 217 -2.62 -8.26 -13.91
C GLN A 217 -2.04 -6.93 -14.41
N PRO A 218 -0.90 -6.92 -15.16
CA PRO A 218 -0.28 -5.69 -15.64
C PRO A 218 -1.20 -4.85 -16.54
N SER A 219 -2.00 -5.51 -17.38
CA SER A 219 -2.87 -4.86 -18.36
C SER A 219 -4.24 -4.47 -17.82
N ASP A 220 -4.63 -4.99 -16.66
CA ASP A 220 -5.91 -4.66 -16.01
C ASP A 220 -5.76 -4.72 -14.47
N PRO A 221 -4.96 -3.83 -13.87
CA PRO A 221 -4.68 -3.89 -12.44
C PRO A 221 -5.96 -3.64 -11.64
N ARG A 222 -6.23 -4.51 -10.66
CA ARG A 222 -7.43 -4.44 -9.84
C ARG A 222 -7.49 -3.14 -9.04
N CYS A 223 -8.70 -2.61 -8.91
CA CYS A 223 -8.92 -1.28 -8.33
C CYS A 223 -8.70 -1.16 -6.84
N CYS A 224 -8.80 -2.27 -6.11
CA CYS A 224 -9.15 -2.20 -4.70
C CYS A 224 -8.75 -3.50 -4.00
N GLY A 225 -8.09 -3.41 -2.84
CA GLY A 225 -7.99 -4.54 -1.93
C GLY A 225 -7.22 -5.74 -2.46
N VAL A 226 -6.05 -5.51 -3.05
CA VAL A 226 -5.18 -6.55 -3.63
C VAL A 226 -3.77 -6.48 -3.09
N ASN A 227 -3.01 -7.57 -3.26
CA ASN A 227 -1.61 -7.69 -2.86
C ASN A 227 -1.44 -7.37 -1.36
N GLY A 228 -2.11 -8.15 -0.51
CA GLY A 228 -2.16 -7.91 0.95
C GLY A 228 -2.91 -6.65 1.37
N GLY A 229 -3.60 -5.99 0.44
CA GLY A 229 -4.36 -4.77 0.67
C GLY A 229 -5.64 -4.97 1.49
N GLY A 230 -5.91 -4.06 2.42
CA GLY A 230 -7.10 -4.07 3.27
C GLY A 230 -8.18 -3.11 2.79
N PHE A 231 -9.12 -3.59 1.96
CA PHE A 231 -10.32 -2.84 1.61
C PHE A 231 -11.50 -3.38 2.43
N GLU A 232 -11.92 -2.64 3.46
CA GLU A 232 -13.04 -3.01 4.33
C GLU A 232 -12.88 -4.37 5.08
N GLY A 233 -11.66 -4.91 5.11
CA GLY A 233 -11.31 -6.18 5.76
C GLY A 233 -9.83 -6.23 6.14
N THR A 234 -9.29 -7.43 6.36
CA THR A 234 -7.87 -7.64 6.68
C THR A 234 -7.12 -8.40 5.60
N GLY A 235 -6.27 -7.73 4.83
CA GLY A 235 -5.41 -8.35 3.84
C GLY A 235 -4.00 -8.61 4.36
N VAL A 236 -3.39 -9.71 3.93
CA VAL A 236 -1.99 -10.06 4.22
C VAL A 236 -1.34 -10.68 2.98
N LEU A 237 -0.17 -10.18 2.59
CA LEU A 237 0.72 -10.85 1.64
C LEU A 237 2.08 -11.00 2.31
N VAL A 238 2.62 -12.20 2.28
CA VAL A 238 4.01 -12.46 2.64
C VAL A 238 4.67 -13.10 1.43
N ASP A 239 5.62 -12.39 0.84
CA ASP A 239 6.60 -12.92 -0.10
C ASP A 239 7.93 -13.13 0.65
N ALA A 240 8.62 -14.23 0.36
CA ALA A 240 9.85 -14.56 1.05
C ALA A 240 11.10 -14.11 0.31
N THR A 241 11.12 -14.19 -1.03
CA THR A 241 12.30 -13.94 -1.87
C THR A 241 11.89 -13.84 -3.33
N GLY A 242 12.47 -12.91 -4.08
CA GLY A 242 12.27 -12.85 -5.52
C GLY A 242 12.76 -11.56 -6.13
N ASN A 243 12.52 -11.40 -7.43
CA ASN A 243 12.41 -10.09 -8.06
C ASN A 243 10.99 -9.95 -8.58
N ASP A 244 10.15 -9.32 -7.78
CA ASP A 244 8.71 -9.40 -7.87
C ASP A 244 8.12 -8.10 -8.42
N THR A 245 6.93 -8.22 -9.01
CA THR A 245 6.19 -7.07 -9.52
C THR A 245 4.75 -7.07 -9.01
N TYR A 246 4.40 -6.00 -8.30
CA TYR A 246 3.11 -5.81 -7.64
C TYR A 246 2.25 -4.78 -8.38
N HIS A 247 1.43 -5.24 -9.31
CA HIS A 247 0.45 -4.44 -10.04
C HIS A 247 -0.86 -4.26 -9.25
N ALA A 248 -1.17 -3.00 -8.96
CA ALA A 248 -2.47 -2.60 -8.44
C ALA A 248 -2.86 -1.22 -8.99
N ASN A 249 -4.13 -0.83 -8.82
CA ASN A 249 -4.59 0.47 -9.31
C ASN A 249 -4.81 1.47 -8.16
N ALA A 250 -5.70 1.18 -7.21
CA ALA A 250 -6.06 2.15 -6.16
C ALA A 250 -6.57 1.47 -4.88
N ARG A 251 -6.98 2.25 -3.88
CA ARG A 251 -7.83 1.85 -2.73
C ARG A 251 -7.38 0.60 -1.97
N GLY A 252 -6.50 0.80 -1.00
CA GLY A 252 -6.15 -0.26 -0.06
C GLY A 252 -5.41 -1.40 -0.73
N VAL A 253 -4.29 -1.13 -1.41
CA VAL A 253 -3.53 -2.12 -2.21
C VAL A 253 -2.05 -2.12 -1.85
N ASN A 254 -1.34 -3.21 -2.16
CA ASN A 254 0.07 -3.40 -1.86
C ASN A 254 0.34 -3.12 -0.37
N GLY A 255 -0.34 -3.89 0.49
CA GLY A 255 -0.33 -3.70 1.94
C GLY A 255 -1.01 -2.43 2.45
N GLY A 256 -1.53 -1.57 1.57
CA GLY A 256 -2.26 -0.38 1.96
C GLY A 256 -3.69 -0.67 2.46
N ALA A 257 -4.35 0.34 3.02
CA ALA A 257 -5.70 0.21 3.56
C ALA A 257 -6.67 1.31 3.10
N ASP A 258 -7.91 0.94 2.75
CA ASP A 258 -9.06 1.85 2.63
C ASP A 258 -10.17 1.32 3.54
N ASN A 259 -10.33 1.94 4.71
CA ASN A 259 -11.21 1.48 5.80
C ASN A 259 -10.95 0.03 6.27
N GLY A 260 -9.75 -0.49 6.05
CA GLY A 260 -9.36 -1.86 6.41
C GLY A 260 -8.03 -1.94 7.15
N ILE A 261 -7.45 -3.13 7.15
CA ILE A 261 -6.10 -3.41 7.64
C ILE A 261 -5.34 -4.15 6.54
N GLY A 262 -4.30 -3.54 6.00
CA GLY A 262 -3.44 -4.14 4.99
C GLY A 262 -2.05 -4.44 5.55
N LEU A 263 -1.45 -5.51 5.05
CA LEU A 263 -0.04 -5.82 5.28
C LEU A 263 0.53 -6.50 4.04
N LEU A 264 1.63 -5.95 3.52
CA LEU A 264 2.53 -6.61 2.61
C LEU A 264 3.88 -6.73 3.30
N VAL A 265 4.44 -7.94 3.31
CA VAL A 265 5.81 -8.21 3.71
C VAL A 265 6.48 -8.85 2.51
N ASP A 266 7.40 -8.14 1.90
CA ASP A 266 8.43 -8.71 1.05
C ASP A 266 9.66 -8.88 1.93
N ALA A 267 10.06 -10.13 2.16
CA ALA A 267 11.14 -10.43 3.11
C ALA A 267 12.51 -10.60 2.44
N GLY A 268 12.52 -10.69 1.11
CA GLY A 268 13.71 -10.99 0.31
C GLY A 268 14.64 -9.79 0.15
N GLU A 269 15.85 -10.06 -0.32
CA GLU A 269 16.61 -9.03 -1.03
C GLU A 269 16.27 -9.20 -2.54
N GLY A 270 15.88 -8.12 -3.21
CA GLY A 270 15.29 -8.20 -4.56
C GLY A 270 15.53 -6.99 -5.45
N THR A 271 14.80 -6.93 -6.56
CA THR A 271 14.70 -5.75 -7.42
C THR A 271 13.22 -5.64 -7.79
N ASP A 272 12.47 -5.13 -6.85
CA ASP A 272 11.03 -5.27 -6.75
C ASP A 272 10.32 -4.01 -7.24
N ARG A 273 9.09 -4.19 -7.72
CA ARG A 273 8.32 -3.12 -8.35
C ARG A 273 6.93 -3.03 -7.76
N TYR A 274 6.71 -2.05 -6.89
CA TYR A 274 5.43 -1.79 -6.23
C TYR A 274 4.62 -0.74 -6.99
N LEU A 275 3.83 -1.22 -7.96
CA LEU A 275 3.15 -0.40 -8.96
C LEU A 275 1.68 -0.17 -8.60
N ALA A 276 1.40 0.84 -7.76
CA ALA A 276 0.04 1.22 -7.38
C ALA A 276 -0.48 2.42 -8.20
N GLY A 277 -1.14 2.12 -9.32
CA GLY A 277 -1.61 3.13 -10.26
C GLY A 277 -0.44 3.85 -10.91
N HIS A 278 0.35 3.11 -11.68
CA HIS A 278 1.59 3.58 -12.28
C HIS A 278 1.42 4.21 -13.68
N GLU A 279 0.29 3.97 -14.33
CA GLU A 279 -0.10 4.61 -15.58
C GLU A 279 -1.62 4.80 -15.60
N ALA A 280 -2.07 6.00 -15.97
CA ALA A 280 -3.46 6.28 -16.28
C ALA A 280 -3.52 7.25 -17.46
N GLU A 281 -3.76 6.75 -18.66
CA GLU A 281 -3.89 7.56 -19.88
C GLU A 281 -5.34 7.58 -20.37
N GLU A 282 -5.90 8.77 -20.54
CA GLU A 282 -7.26 8.96 -21.00
C GLU A 282 -7.33 9.90 -22.22
N ARG A 283 -8.13 9.53 -23.22
CA ARG A 283 -8.44 10.42 -24.34
C ARG A 283 -9.93 10.46 -24.62
N CYS A 284 -10.56 11.63 -24.47
CA CYS A 284 -12.00 11.72 -24.64
C CYS A 284 -12.53 13.07 -25.18
N GLU A 285 -13.62 13.01 -25.95
CA GLU A 285 -14.37 14.17 -26.47
C GLU A 285 -15.48 14.63 -25.51
N ALA A 286 -15.62 13.97 -24.35
CA ALA A 286 -16.70 14.21 -23.40
C ALA A 286 -16.52 15.54 -22.65
N GLU A 287 -17.62 16.12 -22.14
CA GLU A 287 -17.58 17.35 -21.34
C GLU A 287 -16.71 17.20 -20.08
N PHE A 288 -16.61 15.99 -19.53
CA PHE A 288 -15.81 15.64 -18.36
C PHE A 288 -14.85 14.49 -18.70
N CYS A 289 -13.55 14.71 -18.54
CA CYS A 289 -12.48 13.73 -18.78
C CYS A 289 -11.56 13.68 -17.57
N VAL A 290 -11.33 12.51 -16.98
CA VAL A 290 -10.45 12.40 -15.80
C VAL A 290 -9.57 11.15 -15.90
N ALA A 291 -8.26 11.36 -15.88
CA ALA A 291 -7.27 10.32 -15.61
C ALA A 291 -6.92 10.35 -14.12
N ARG A 292 -6.97 9.18 -13.45
CA ARG A 292 -6.58 9.06 -12.04
C ARG A 292 -5.66 7.87 -11.85
N ALA A 293 -4.47 8.14 -11.34
CA ALA A 293 -3.45 7.15 -11.03
C ALA A 293 -3.24 7.10 -9.52
N GLY A 294 -3.38 5.91 -8.90
CA GLY A 294 -2.94 5.59 -7.54
C GLY A 294 -3.47 6.51 -6.44
N SER A 295 -4.49 6.07 -5.68
CA SER A 295 -5.01 6.88 -4.57
C SER A 295 -5.65 6.04 -3.48
N ALA A 296 -5.81 6.63 -2.30
CA ALA A 296 -6.50 6.07 -1.13
C ALA A 296 -5.81 4.83 -0.55
N GLY A 297 -4.75 5.04 0.24
CA GLY A 297 -4.14 3.97 1.02
C GLY A 297 -3.43 2.92 0.18
N VAL A 298 -2.36 3.29 -0.53
CA VAL A 298 -1.62 2.36 -1.40
C VAL A 298 -0.15 2.28 -1.01
N ASN A 299 0.52 1.17 -1.33
CA ASN A 299 1.93 0.89 -0.98
C ASN A 299 2.18 1.16 0.51
N GLY A 300 1.54 0.38 1.37
CA GLY A 300 1.59 0.57 2.83
C GLY A 300 0.92 1.84 3.36
N GLY A 301 0.34 2.68 2.51
CA GLY A 301 -0.42 3.85 2.92
C GLY A 301 -1.81 3.52 3.47
N ALA A 302 -2.46 4.48 4.13
CA ALA A 302 -3.81 4.31 4.66
C ALA A 302 -4.75 5.47 4.31
N HIS A 303 -5.93 5.15 3.78
CA HIS A 303 -7.10 6.02 3.71
C HIS A 303 -8.15 5.50 4.69
N VAL A 304 -8.06 5.95 5.94
CA VAL A 304 -8.74 5.33 7.09
C VAL A 304 -8.27 3.88 7.29
N GLY A 305 -8.15 3.44 8.55
CA GLY A 305 -7.62 2.11 8.87
C GLY A 305 -6.09 2.09 8.99
N VAL A 306 -5.49 0.92 8.74
CA VAL A 306 -4.05 0.69 8.99
C VAL A 306 -3.41 -0.05 7.81
N GLY A 307 -2.51 0.61 7.09
CA GLY A 307 -1.75 0.03 5.97
C GLY A 307 -0.28 -0.15 6.35
N SER A 308 0.36 -1.18 5.81
CA SER A 308 1.78 -1.45 6.03
C SER A 308 2.40 -2.19 4.85
N LEU A 309 3.55 -1.70 4.41
CA LEU A 309 4.46 -2.38 3.49
C LEU A 309 5.81 -2.50 4.20
N ILE A 310 6.36 -3.70 4.24
CA ILE A 310 7.69 -3.99 4.76
C ILE A 310 8.44 -4.67 3.62
N ASP A 311 9.60 -4.14 3.30
CA ASP A 311 10.50 -4.60 2.26
C ASP A 311 11.85 -5.02 2.86
N GLY A 312 12.42 -6.10 2.34
CA GLY A 312 13.60 -6.77 2.86
C GLY A 312 14.93 -6.17 2.37
N GLY A 313 14.88 -5.19 1.46
CA GLY A 313 16.00 -4.50 0.82
C GLY A 313 16.17 -4.95 -0.63
N GLY A 314 17.04 -4.28 -1.37
CA GLY A 314 17.08 -4.48 -2.81
C GLY A 314 17.27 -3.17 -3.56
N GLU A 315 17.20 -3.22 -4.89
CA GLU A 315 17.08 -1.99 -5.70
C GLU A 315 15.63 -1.87 -6.15
N ASP A 316 14.80 -1.16 -5.38
CA ASP A 316 13.36 -1.28 -5.48
C ASP A 316 12.67 -0.01 -6.01
N ALA A 317 11.46 -0.18 -6.54
CA ALA A 317 10.66 0.91 -7.09
C ALA A 317 9.27 0.97 -6.45
N PHE A 318 9.06 1.96 -5.58
CA PHE A 318 7.80 2.24 -4.91
C PHE A 318 7.01 3.34 -5.64
N LEU A 319 6.24 2.93 -6.66
CA LEU A 319 5.52 3.86 -7.54
C LEU A 319 4.02 3.93 -7.18
N ALA A 320 3.63 4.99 -6.50
CA ALA A 320 2.25 5.22 -6.10
C ALA A 320 1.64 6.45 -6.74
N GLY A 321 0.72 6.21 -7.68
CA GLY A 321 0.02 7.26 -8.41
C GLY A 321 0.96 8.06 -9.28
N VAL A 322 1.51 7.42 -10.31
CA VAL A 322 2.43 8.08 -11.25
C VAL A 322 1.86 8.04 -12.67
N ASN A 323 2.31 8.96 -13.54
CA ASN A 323 1.95 9.03 -14.96
C ASN A 323 0.43 9.12 -15.22
N ALA A 324 -0.24 10.12 -14.64
CA ALA A 324 -1.63 10.43 -15.00
C ALA A 324 -1.64 11.38 -16.19
N SER A 325 -2.21 10.99 -17.32
CA SER A 325 -2.30 11.85 -18.50
C SER A 325 -3.71 11.86 -19.10
N VAL A 326 -4.19 13.04 -19.49
CA VAL A 326 -5.46 13.16 -20.19
C VAL A 326 -5.35 14.10 -21.38
N THR A 327 -5.87 13.69 -22.53
CA THR A 327 -6.04 14.53 -23.72
C THR A 327 -7.53 14.66 -24.04
N CYS A 328 -8.06 15.88 -24.12
CA CYS A 328 -9.51 16.05 -24.25
C CYS A 328 -9.93 17.26 -25.10
N GLU A 329 -11.12 17.18 -25.70
CA GLU A 329 -11.78 18.31 -26.38
C GLU A 329 -12.87 18.97 -25.51
N GLY A 330 -13.15 18.37 -24.35
CA GLY A 330 -14.18 18.78 -23.40
C GLY A 330 -13.88 20.07 -22.64
N SER A 331 -14.87 20.54 -21.88
CA SER A 331 -14.74 21.74 -21.06
C SER A 331 -14.12 21.46 -19.68
N LYS A 332 -14.05 20.22 -19.20
CA LYS A 332 -13.48 19.90 -17.89
C LYS A 332 -12.60 18.67 -17.97
N CYS A 333 -11.30 18.87 -17.88
CA CYS A 333 -10.32 17.81 -18.01
C CYS A 333 -9.39 17.81 -16.81
N SER A 334 -9.10 16.63 -16.28
CA SER A 334 -8.19 16.51 -15.16
C SER A 334 -7.32 15.28 -15.17
N ALA A 335 -6.03 15.46 -14.92
CA ALA A 335 -5.12 14.40 -14.51
C ALA A 335 -4.89 14.51 -13.01
N VAL A 336 -5.02 13.39 -12.29
CA VAL A 336 -4.75 13.31 -10.85
C VAL A 336 -3.85 12.13 -10.56
N ALA A 337 -2.61 12.41 -10.15
CA ALA A 337 -1.61 11.41 -9.78
C ALA A 337 -1.41 11.44 -8.26
N GLY A 338 -1.63 10.32 -7.59
CA GLY A 338 -1.36 10.20 -6.15
C GLY A 338 -2.43 10.82 -5.24
N GLY A 339 -2.28 10.55 -3.93
CA GLY A 339 -3.00 11.21 -2.85
C GLY A 339 -3.83 10.28 -1.95
N LEU A 340 -4.20 10.81 -0.77
CA LEU A 340 -4.95 10.12 0.28
C LEU A 340 -4.18 8.93 0.91
N GLY A 341 -2.95 9.17 1.36
CA GLY A 341 -2.11 8.18 2.05
C GLY A 341 -1.47 7.18 1.09
N VAL A 342 -0.36 7.55 0.47
CA VAL A 342 0.38 6.74 -0.49
C VAL A 342 1.84 6.60 -0.05
N ASN A 343 2.49 5.49 -0.39
CA ASN A 343 3.87 5.16 0.03
C ASN A 343 4.07 5.41 1.53
N GLY A 344 3.41 4.59 2.36
CA GLY A 344 3.43 4.73 3.81
C GLY A 344 2.71 5.98 4.35
N GLY A 345 2.09 6.81 3.50
CA GLY A 345 1.34 7.99 3.92
C GLY A 345 0.01 7.66 4.62
N GLY A 346 -0.49 8.57 5.47
CA GLY A 346 -1.73 8.36 6.22
C GLY A 346 -2.78 9.47 6.05
N TYR A 347 -3.96 9.14 5.54
CA TYR A 347 -5.15 9.99 5.51
C TYR A 347 -6.18 9.47 6.51
N SER A 348 -6.41 10.19 7.62
CA SER A 348 -7.35 9.78 8.69
C SER A 348 -7.12 8.35 9.22
N GLY A 349 -5.95 7.77 8.97
CA GLY A 349 -5.53 6.41 9.29
C GLY A 349 -4.03 6.36 9.54
N SER A 350 -3.49 5.15 9.70
CA SER A 350 -2.06 4.93 9.95
C SER A 350 -1.43 4.15 8.80
N GLY A 351 -0.56 4.81 8.03
CA GLY A 351 0.24 4.17 6.98
C GLY A 351 1.69 3.98 7.43
N SER A 352 2.34 2.94 6.93
CA SER A 352 3.79 2.77 7.07
C SER A 352 4.39 2.04 5.88
N LEU A 353 5.51 2.53 5.39
CA LEU A 353 6.42 1.83 4.48
C LEU A 353 7.75 1.72 5.18
N VAL A 354 8.32 0.52 5.21
CA VAL A 354 9.65 0.27 5.77
C VAL A 354 10.46 -0.49 4.73
N SER A 355 11.49 0.13 4.18
CA SER A 355 12.49 -0.52 3.33
C SER A 355 13.73 -0.83 4.15
N SER A 356 14.47 -1.86 3.72
CA SER A 356 15.77 -2.18 4.30
C SER A 356 16.87 -1.47 3.52
N ASP A 357 18.00 -2.11 3.19
CA ASP A 357 19.16 -1.45 2.56
C ASP A 357 19.09 -1.63 1.04
N GLY A 358 19.49 -0.61 0.26
CA GLY A 358 19.69 -0.68 -1.19
C GLY A 358 19.20 0.57 -1.93
N ASP A 359 19.57 0.73 -3.20
CA ASP A 359 19.37 1.98 -3.94
C ASP A 359 17.94 2.07 -4.50
N ASP A 360 17.04 2.75 -3.78
CA ASP A 360 15.60 2.72 -3.99
C ASP A 360 15.03 3.97 -4.69
N VAL A 361 13.86 3.80 -5.31
CA VAL A 361 13.08 4.90 -5.91
C VAL A 361 11.66 4.98 -5.33
N TYR A 362 11.37 6.08 -4.65
CA TYR A 362 10.07 6.38 -4.03
C TYR A 362 9.34 7.50 -4.77
N GLN A 363 8.41 7.15 -5.66
CA GLN A 363 7.58 8.14 -6.35
C GLN A 363 6.14 8.13 -5.84
N ALA A 364 5.71 9.25 -5.28
CA ALA A 364 4.34 9.46 -4.79
C ALA A 364 3.69 10.65 -5.47
N GLY A 365 2.74 10.38 -6.36
CA GLY A 365 2.00 11.44 -7.04
C GLY A 365 2.89 12.25 -7.97
N THR A 366 3.43 11.64 -9.03
CA THR A 366 4.32 12.30 -9.99
C THR A 366 3.79 12.21 -11.42
N ASN A 367 4.28 13.11 -12.29
CA ASN A 367 3.97 13.12 -13.73
C ASN A 367 2.46 13.18 -14.04
N ALA A 368 1.82 14.31 -13.71
CA ALA A 368 0.42 14.57 -14.06
C ALA A 368 0.31 15.56 -15.21
N THR A 369 -0.27 15.15 -16.34
CA THR A 369 -0.37 15.97 -17.56
C THR A 369 -1.80 16.06 -18.08
N THR A 370 -2.28 17.28 -18.34
CA THR A 370 -3.59 17.52 -18.97
C THR A 370 -3.39 18.31 -20.26
N GLU A 371 -3.84 17.80 -21.41
CA GLU A 371 -3.88 18.51 -22.69
C GLU A 371 -5.33 18.79 -23.11
N CYS A 372 -5.69 20.07 -23.15
CA CYS A 372 -7.03 20.54 -23.50
C CYS A 372 -7.05 21.17 -24.90
N LEU A 373 -7.63 20.43 -25.85
CA LEU A 373 -7.75 20.77 -27.27
C LEU A 373 -8.98 21.64 -27.58
N GLY A 374 -9.95 21.73 -26.66
CA GLY A 374 -11.23 22.43 -26.81
C GLY A 374 -11.15 23.96 -26.79
N ASP A 375 -12.25 24.63 -27.17
CA ASP A 375 -12.34 26.09 -27.34
C ASP A 375 -11.99 26.87 -26.06
N ALA A 376 -11.37 28.05 -26.25
CA ALA A 376 -10.82 28.96 -25.26
C ALA A 376 -11.88 29.71 -24.42
N SER A 377 -12.98 29.03 -24.08
CA SER A 377 -14.02 29.59 -23.22
C SER A 377 -13.52 29.70 -21.78
N HIS A 378 -13.83 30.79 -21.08
CA HIS A 378 -13.49 30.97 -19.66
C HIS A 378 -14.15 29.95 -18.71
N LEU A 379 -15.05 29.10 -19.21
CA LEU A 379 -15.70 28.03 -18.46
C LEU A 379 -14.92 26.70 -18.53
N SER A 380 -13.97 26.60 -19.47
CA SER A 380 -13.13 25.42 -19.61
C SER A 380 -12.13 25.34 -18.45
N ARG A 381 -12.02 24.18 -17.79
CA ARG A 381 -11.05 23.88 -16.73
C ARG A 381 -10.11 22.77 -17.21
N CYS A 382 -8.84 23.09 -17.32
CA CYS A 382 -7.76 22.15 -17.59
C CYS A 382 -6.96 21.99 -16.30
N LEU A 383 -6.95 20.81 -15.67
CA LEU A 383 -6.50 20.63 -14.29
C LEU A 383 -5.52 19.47 -14.12
N SER A 384 -4.27 19.74 -13.75
CA SER A 384 -3.34 18.69 -13.35
C SER A 384 -3.03 18.75 -11.86
N ILE A 385 -3.11 17.61 -11.19
CA ILE A 385 -2.76 17.47 -9.77
C ILE A 385 -1.79 16.31 -9.66
N ALA A 386 -0.65 16.53 -9.01
CA ALA A 386 0.22 15.43 -8.61
C ALA A 386 0.60 15.59 -7.15
N GLY A 387 0.56 14.49 -6.41
CA GLY A 387 0.72 14.50 -4.96
C GLY A 387 -0.58 14.93 -4.27
N GLY A 388 -0.55 14.89 -2.94
CA GLY A 388 -1.77 15.07 -2.16
C GLY A 388 -1.57 14.81 -0.67
N HIS A 389 -2.69 14.71 0.03
CA HIS A 389 -2.74 14.34 1.43
C HIS A 389 -2.01 13.02 1.72
N GLY A 390 -0.83 13.10 2.35
CA GLY A 390 -0.03 11.96 2.80
C GLY A 390 0.70 11.22 1.67
N ALA A 391 1.76 11.83 1.15
CA ALA A 391 2.71 11.21 0.22
C ALA A 391 4.02 10.87 0.94
N ASN A 392 4.67 9.75 0.60
CA ASN A 392 5.98 9.31 1.12
C ASN A 392 6.11 9.54 2.64
N GLY A 393 5.35 8.78 3.42
CA GLY A 393 5.32 8.91 4.88
C GLY A 393 4.65 10.18 5.42
N GLY A 394 4.06 11.02 4.57
CA GLY A 394 3.28 12.19 4.98
C GLY A 394 1.90 11.85 5.56
N GLY A 395 1.20 12.84 6.13
CA GLY A 395 -0.09 12.65 6.77
C GLY A 395 -1.15 13.73 6.48
N HIS A 396 -2.43 13.35 6.57
CA HIS A 396 -3.55 14.28 6.69
C HIS A 396 -4.59 13.74 7.66
N LEU A 397 -4.80 14.42 8.80
CA LEU A 397 -5.67 13.93 9.88
C LEU A 397 -5.32 12.51 10.38
N GLY A 398 -4.17 11.99 9.99
CA GLY A 398 -3.67 10.64 10.26
C GLY A 398 -2.15 10.65 10.41
N VAL A 399 -1.54 9.46 10.44
CA VAL A 399 -0.11 9.27 10.63
C VAL A 399 0.44 8.48 9.45
N GLY A 400 1.35 9.06 8.68
CA GLY A 400 2.16 8.32 7.71
C GLY A 400 3.57 8.12 8.22
N ARG A 401 4.24 7.04 7.80
CA ARG A 401 5.66 6.83 8.04
C ARG A 401 6.30 6.18 6.84
N LEU A 402 7.44 6.72 6.43
CA LEU A 402 8.37 6.04 5.55
C LEU A 402 9.67 5.93 6.34
N VAL A 403 10.18 4.70 6.45
CA VAL A 403 11.48 4.43 7.06
C VAL A 403 12.31 3.69 6.05
N ASP A 404 13.45 4.25 5.71
CA ASP A 404 14.46 3.64 4.87
C ASP A 404 15.71 3.37 5.73
N ALA A 405 16.34 2.20 5.54
CA ALA A 405 17.48 1.80 6.37
C ALA A 405 18.84 2.21 5.77
N GLY A 406 18.89 2.47 4.47
CA GLY A 406 19.98 3.11 3.76
C GLY A 406 20.04 2.73 2.27
N GLY A 407 20.89 3.42 1.52
CA GLY A 407 20.95 3.30 0.06
C GLY A 407 21.37 4.62 -0.58
N ASP A 408 21.68 4.67 -1.87
CA ASP A 408 21.72 5.94 -2.61
C ASP A 408 20.34 6.17 -3.30
N ASP A 409 19.39 6.74 -2.57
CA ASP A 409 17.96 6.72 -2.92
C ASP A 409 17.45 7.96 -3.65
N VAL A 410 16.24 7.83 -4.20
CA VAL A 410 15.47 8.94 -4.78
C VAL A 410 14.05 9.03 -4.21
N TYR A 411 13.73 10.16 -3.59
CA TYR A 411 12.41 10.45 -3.00
C TYR A 411 11.69 11.57 -3.75
N GLU A 412 10.71 11.22 -4.58
CA GLU A 412 9.91 12.19 -5.33
C GLU A 412 8.45 12.26 -4.86
N ALA A 413 7.99 13.45 -4.46
CA ALA A 413 6.58 13.68 -4.11
C ALA A 413 5.99 14.93 -4.78
N GLY A 414 4.92 14.73 -5.56
CA GLY A 414 4.12 15.82 -6.11
C GLY A 414 4.74 16.55 -7.32
N VAL A 415 5.75 15.98 -7.98
CA VAL A 415 6.55 16.66 -9.02
C VAL A 415 6.06 16.37 -10.45
N ASP A 416 6.55 17.17 -11.41
CA ASP A 416 6.28 17.05 -12.86
C ASP A 416 4.79 17.18 -13.22
N VAL A 417 4.23 18.38 -13.05
CA VAL A 417 2.78 18.64 -13.19
C VAL A 417 2.49 19.64 -14.31
N HIS A 418 2.02 19.16 -15.45
CA HIS A 418 1.86 19.97 -16.66
C HIS A 418 0.38 20.13 -17.06
N ALA A 419 -0.01 21.32 -17.51
CA ALA A 419 -1.29 21.55 -18.16
C ALA A 419 -1.09 22.38 -19.44
N LEU A 420 -1.59 21.88 -20.57
CA LEU A 420 -1.52 22.49 -21.89
C LEU A 420 -2.93 22.91 -22.31
N CYS A 421 -3.22 24.20 -22.45
CA CYS A 421 -4.55 24.68 -22.79
C CYS A 421 -4.53 26.01 -23.55
N GLN A 422 -5.68 26.38 -24.14
CA GLN A 422 -5.82 27.66 -24.87
C GLN A 422 -6.36 28.82 -24.01
N ALA A 423 -6.81 28.57 -22.78
CA ALA A 423 -7.48 29.59 -21.95
C ALA A 423 -7.11 29.54 -20.46
N ARG A 424 -7.57 28.51 -19.72
CA ARG A 424 -7.39 28.44 -18.26
C ARG A 424 -6.86 27.07 -17.85
N CYS A 425 -5.60 27.08 -17.43
CA CYS A 425 -4.88 25.94 -16.88
C CYS A 425 -4.79 26.09 -15.36
N GLU A 426 -4.92 24.98 -14.66
CA GLU A 426 -4.77 24.88 -13.22
C GLU A 426 -3.84 23.70 -12.95
N THR A 427 -2.83 23.93 -12.13
CA THR A 427 -1.82 22.93 -11.81
C THR A 427 -1.52 22.99 -10.33
N TYR A 428 -1.41 21.81 -9.74
CA TYR A 428 -1.39 21.63 -8.30
C TYR A 428 -0.38 20.55 -7.92
N PRO A 429 0.90 20.92 -7.81
CA PRO A 429 1.94 20.00 -7.39
C PRO A 429 2.01 19.98 -5.83
N GLY A 430 2.02 18.79 -5.22
CA GLY A 430 2.28 18.59 -3.78
C GLY A 430 1.21 19.10 -2.80
N VAL A 431 -0.06 19.24 -3.21
CA VAL A 431 -1.08 19.87 -2.36
C VAL A 431 -1.30 19.11 -1.04
N TRP A 432 -1.19 19.81 0.09
CA TRP A 432 -1.50 19.29 1.43
C TRP A 432 -0.61 18.13 1.94
N GLY A 433 0.60 17.98 1.40
CA GLY A 433 1.60 17.05 1.90
C GLY A 433 2.72 16.79 0.89
N THR A 434 3.95 16.79 1.36
CA THR A 434 5.17 16.41 0.63
C THR A 434 5.85 15.25 1.36
N ASN A 435 7.04 14.80 0.94
CA ASN A 435 7.86 13.83 1.67
C ASN A 435 7.84 14.10 3.20
N GLY A 436 7.32 13.15 3.98
CA GLY A 436 7.20 13.24 5.45
C GLY A 436 6.28 14.34 6.00
N GLY A 437 5.62 15.11 5.13
CA GLY A 437 4.81 16.28 5.49
C GLY A 437 3.40 15.93 5.95
N ALA A 438 2.94 16.59 7.01
CA ALA A 438 1.62 16.43 7.61
C ALA A 438 0.77 17.71 7.53
N THR A 439 -0.51 17.55 7.20
CA THR A 439 -1.53 18.60 7.30
C THR A 439 -2.62 18.21 8.29
N ALA A 440 -2.99 19.14 9.18
CA ALA A 440 -4.03 18.90 10.20
C ALA A 440 -3.83 17.61 11.05
N GLY A 441 -2.59 17.15 11.22
CA GLY A 441 -2.23 15.92 11.93
C GLY A 441 -0.82 16.01 12.53
N TRP A 442 -0.44 15.00 13.33
CA TRP A 442 0.83 14.98 14.08
C TRP A 442 1.57 13.67 13.84
N GLY A 443 2.91 13.69 13.92
CA GLY A 443 3.72 12.47 14.04
C GLY A 443 3.94 11.69 12.74
N SER A 444 3.72 12.30 11.58
CA SER A 444 4.12 11.74 10.30
C SER A 444 5.58 12.05 10.00
N SER A 445 6.27 11.14 9.31
CA SER A 445 7.70 11.27 9.07
C SER A 445 8.19 10.50 7.86
N LEU A 446 9.23 11.05 7.23
CA LEU A 446 10.18 10.29 6.42
C LEU A 446 11.47 10.20 7.23
N VAL A 447 11.97 8.99 7.44
CA VAL A 447 13.21 8.71 8.16
C VAL A 447 14.09 7.89 7.24
N ASP A 448 15.13 8.51 6.72
CA ASP A 448 16.23 7.85 6.04
C ASP A 448 17.39 7.76 7.05
N LEU A 449 18.01 6.58 7.09
CA LEU A 449 19.06 6.26 8.06
C LEU A 449 20.47 6.30 7.48
N GLY A 450 20.65 6.37 6.16
CA GLY A 450 21.97 6.60 5.59
C GLY A 450 22.10 6.44 4.08
N GLY A 451 22.89 7.31 3.43
CA GLY A 451 22.95 7.25 1.98
C GLY A 451 23.68 8.40 1.31
N VAL A 452 23.60 8.46 -0.02
CA VAL A 452 23.78 9.70 -0.78
C VAL A 452 22.53 9.94 -1.62
N ASP A 453 21.59 10.67 -1.05
CA ASP A 453 20.20 10.61 -1.49
C ASP A 453 19.76 11.84 -2.27
N ALA A 454 18.67 11.69 -3.03
CA ALA A 454 18.02 12.76 -3.76
C ALA A 454 16.58 12.96 -3.30
N TYR A 455 16.30 14.10 -2.69
CA TYR A 455 14.98 14.50 -2.25
C TYR A 455 14.40 15.56 -3.17
N ARG A 456 13.31 15.21 -3.87
CA ARG A 456 12.59 16.12 -4.75
C ARG A 456 11.13 16.21 -4.33
N ALA A 457 10.70 17.41 -3.95
CA ALA A 457 9.30 17.66 -3.64
C ALA A 457 8.85 18.96 -4.28
N ALA A 458 7.58 19.02 -4.66
CA ALA A 458 7.05 20.19 -5.32
C ALA A 458 7.06 21.46 -4.46
N VAL A 459 7.70 22.49 -5.02
CA VAL A 459 7.66 23.88 -4.56
C VAL A 459 7.69 24.81 -5.77
N GLY A 460 6.73 25.74 -5.86
CA GLY A 460 6.93 27.02 -6.54
C GLY A 460 6.57 27.12 -8.04
N GLU A 461 6.76 28.32 -8.59
CA GLU A 461 5.94 29.06 -9.56
C GLU A 461 6.39 29.02 -11.02
N ASP A 462 7.64 28.67 -11.37
CA ASP A 462 8.21 29.09 -12.67
C ASP A 462 8.63 27.97 -13.65
N LEU A 463 8.68 26.70 -13.24
CA LEU A 463 9.02 25.59 -14.15
C LEU A 463 8.11 24.37 -14.08
N ALA A 464 7.09 24.36 -13.21
CA ALA A 464 6.11 23.29 -13.20
C ALA A 464 5.15 23.38 -14.41
N CYS A 465 4.88 24.57 -14.96
CA CYS A 465 3.80 24.79 -15.94
C CYS A 465 4.12 25.91 -16.95
N ASP A 466 3.70 25.74 -18.20
CA ASP A 466 3.93 26.74 -19.28
C ASP A 466 2.90 27.90 -19.33
N ASP A 467 1.86 27.86 -18.49
CA ASP A 467 0.68 28.75 -18.50
C ASP A 467 0.25 29.15 -17.06
N PRO A 468 -0.60 30.18 -16.83
CA PRO A 468 -0.76 30.79 -15.51
C PRO A 468 -1.24 29.81 -14.43
N CYS A 469 -0.34 29.47 -13.51
CA CYS A 469 -0.56 28.63 -12.34
C CYS A 469 -1.63 29.24 -11.41
N MET A 470 -2.49 28.41 -10.84
CA MET A 470 -3.34 28.80 -9.71
C MET A 470 -2.72 28.34 -8.40
N HIS A 471 -2.18 29.30 -7.66
CA HIS A 471 -1.48 29.10 -6.40
C HIS A 471 -2.41 28.57 -5.30
N GLY A 472 -2.03 27.43 -4.72
CA GLY A 472 -2.41 27.07 -3.36
C GLY A 472 -1.13 26.87 -2.56
N ASP A 473 -0.69 27.88 -1.80
CA ASP A 473 0.50 27.84 -0.91
C ASP A 473 0.39 26.85 0.27
N TRP A 474 -0.45 25.82 0.18
CA TRP A 474 -0.75 24.90 1.27
C TRP A 474 0.23 23.73 1.29
N ASN A 475 1.52 24.05 1.45
CA ASN A 475 2.57 23.08 1.71
C ASN A 475 2.50 22.68 3.19
N GLY A 476 2.62 21.38 3.48
CA GLY A 476 2.41 20.78 4.80
C GLY A 476 3.01 21.57 5.98
N GLU A 477 2.17 21.91 6.96
CA GLU A 477 2.54 22.74 8.10
C GLU A 477 3.20 21.95 9.26
N ASN A 478 3.20 20.62 9.25
CA ASN A 478 3.80 19.81 10.33
C ASN A 478 4.51 18.58 9.75
N GLY A 479 5.36 17.87 10.50
CA GLY A 479 6.02 16.64 10.03
C GLY A 479 7.54 16.69 10.15
N LEU A 480 8.18 15.53 9.96
CA LEU A 480 9.61 15.37 10.17
C LEU A 480 10.24 14.67 8.97
N LEU A 481 11.27 15.27 8.39
CA LEU A 481 12.24 14.60 7.54
C LEU A 481 13.51 14.40 8.38
N VAL A 482 13.91 13.15 8.60
CA VAL A 482 15.17 12.80 9.24
C VAL A 482 16.05 12.15 8.20
N ASP A 483 17.24 12.71 8.03
CA ASP A 483 18.37 12.15 7.33
C ASP A 483 19.44 11.84 8.40
N GLY A 484 19.74 10.54 8.55
CA GLY A 484 20.58 9.99 9.60
C GLY A 484 22.08 10.10 9.34
N ASP A 485 22.48 10.01 8.07
CA ASP A 485 23.84 10.21 7.59
C ASP A 485 23.90 10.31 6.05
N GLY A 486 24.89 11.07 5.56
CA GLY A 486 25.11 11.24 4.13
C GLY A 486 25.98 12.45 3.87
N THR A 487 27.06 12.28 3.11
CA THR A 487 27.83 13.45 2.61
C THR A 487 27.60 13.56 1.12
N GLY A 488 26.74 14.47 0.69
CA GLY A 488 26.53 14.74 -0.73
C GLY A 488 25.07 14.70 -1.19
N ASP A 489 24.15 14.58 -0.24
CA ASP A 489 22.71 14.53 -0.48
C ASP A 489 22.24 15.76 -1.23
N ARG A 490 21.26 15.53 -2.10
CA ARG A 490 20.69 16.55 -2.96
C ARG A 490 19.26 16.81 -2.56
N TYR A 491 19.07 18.02 -2.07
CA TYR A 491 17.75 18.56 -1.81
C TYR A 491 17.38 19.50 -2.96
N GLU A 492 16.62 18.98 -3.93
CA GLU A 492 16.30 19.71 -5.15
C GLU A 492 14.96 20.46 -5.03
N ASP A 493 15.03 21.80 -5.07
CA ASP A 493 13.90 22.71 -5.30
C ASP A 493 14.01 23.22 -6.76
N PRO A 494 13.04 22.91 -7.65
CA PRO A 494 13.12 23.29 -9.06
C PRO A 494 13.16 24.81 -9.31
N ASP A 495 12.83 25.64 -8.33
CA ASP A 495 12.80 27.10 -8.45
C ASP A 495 14.02 27.82 -7.86
N LEU A 496 14.94 27.11 -7.20
CA LEU A 496 16.13 27.70 -6.60
C LEU A 496 17.39 27.10 -7.23
N ALA A 497 18.15 27.93 -7.95
CA ALA A 497 19.53 27.62 -8.33
C ALA A 497 20.43 27.68 -7.08
N CYS A 498 20.24 26.77 -6.13
CA CYS A 498 21.10 26.55 -4.98
C CYS A 498 21.30 25.04 -4.83
N THR A 499 22.49 24.65 -4.40
CA THR A 499 22.84 23.25 -4.10
C THR A 499 22.40 22.84 -2.69
N ASP A 500 21.55 23.63 -2.03
CA ASP A 500 21.31 23.56 -0.56
C ASP A 500 19.97 24.21 -0.16
N CYS A 501 18.89 23.99 -0.94
CA CYS A 501 17.55 24.44 -0.53
C CYS A 501 16.55 23.30 -0.63
N SER A 502 16.44 22.51 0.44
CA SER A 502 15.16 21.87 0.75
C SER A 502 14.16 22.92 1.22
N ARG A 503 12.88 22.77 0.87
CA ARG A 503 11.82 23.29 1.74
C ARG A 503 11.40 22.17 2.68
N THR A 504 11.92 22.24 3.90
CA THR A 504 11.50 21.44 5.05
C THR A 504 9.97 21.52 5.24
N PRO A 505 9.34 20.59 5.97
CA PRO A 505 8.01 20.86 6.54
C PRO A 505 8.02 22.24 7.21
N ARG A 506 7.05 23.12 6.89
CA ARG A 506 7.20 24.60 7.09
C ARG A 506 6.38 25.23 8.21
N GLY A 507 5.49 24.52 8.88
CA GLY A 507 4.71 25.12 9.96
C GLY A 507 5.30 24.84 11.33
N VAL A 508 4.51 25.11 12.37
CA VAL A 508 4.95 25.30 13.77
C VAL A 508 5.80 24.14 14.32
N TRP A 509 5.61 22.93 13.79
CA TRP A 509 6.32 21.72 14.22
C TRP A 509 7.00 20.97 13.07
N GLY A 510 7.19 21.64 11.94
CA GLY A 510 7.94 21.09 10.81
C GLY A 510 9.44 21.18 11.04
N ALA A 511 10.18 20.09 10.78
CA ALA A 511 11.63 20.09 10.85
C ALA A 511 12.25 19.18 9.79
N MET A 512 13.43 19.58 9.33
CA MET A 512 14.39 18.69 8.70
C MET A 512 15.57 18.55 9.66
N LEU A 513 15.91 17.32 9.97
CA LEU A 513 17.09 16.97 10.75
C LEU A 513 18.03 16.24 9.81
N ASP A 514 19.11 16.90 9.46
CA ASP A 514 20.22 16.32 8.71
C ASP A 514 21.46 16.51 9.60
N ARG A 515 22.25 15.44 9.69
CA ARG A 515 23.43 15.36 10.54
C ARG A 515 24.58 16.25 10.06
N ASP A 516 24.67 16.47 8.76
CA ASP A 516 25.72 17.21 8.07
C ASP A 516 25.28 18.64 7.68
N LEU A 517 23.98 18.90 7.59
CA LEU A 517 23.44 20.28 7.51
C LEU A 517 23.51 21.00 8.87
N SER A 518 24.04 22.22 8.86
CA SER A 518 23.87 23.12 10.00
C SER A 518 22.39 23.57 10.08
N VAL A 519 21.60 22.89 10.91
CA VAL A 519 20.19 23.18 11.29
C VAL A 519 19.66 24.52 10.75
N ALA A 520 18.98 24.48 9.60
CA ALA A 520 18.24 25.62 9.08
C ALA A 520 16.91 25.74 9.84
N THR A 521 16.94 26.34 11.04
CA THR A 521 15.71 26.76 11.72
C THR A 521 15.31 28.14 11.21
N GLU A 522 14.32 28.21 10.32
CA GLU A 522 13.57 29.47 10.16
C GLU A 522 12.61 29.59 11.34
N SER A 523 12.98 30.43 12.31
CA SER A 523 12.11 30.83 13.41
C SER A 523 10.95 31.68 12.89
N GLY A 524 9.73 31.17 12.98
CA GLY A 524 8.47 31.93 12.88
C GLY A 524 7.75 31.99 14.22
#